data_AF-A0A7K0A765-F1
#
_entry.id   AF-A0A7K0A765-F1
#
_cell.length_a   1.000
_cell.length_b   1.000
_cell.length_c   1.000
_cell.angle_alpha   90.00
_cell.angle_beta   90.00
_cell.angle_gamma   90.00
#
_symmetry.space_group_name_H-M   'P 1'
#
loop_
_entity.id
_entity.type
_entity.pdbx_description
1 polymer ?
#
loop_
_entity_poly.entity_id
_entity_poly.type
_entity_poly.pdbx_seq_one_letter_code
_entity_poly.pdbx_strand_id
1 'polypeptide(L)'
;MGVSMSSSSRPRRKFTAEFKAEAVAMVEASGGQIAKVARELNVHDSSLGNWVRQAREEAEGAPTAEERAEIRELRRELDRVTRERDILGKAVAYFSGSHPKNV
;
A
#
# COMPACT_ATOMS: atom_id res chain seq x y z
N MET A 1 12.19 -31.48 -32.14
CA MET A 1 13.06 -31.17 -30.99
C MET A 1 12.86 -29.71 -30.63
N GLY A 2 12.15 -29.41 -29.53
CA GLY A 2 11.87 -28.04 -29.10
C GLY A 2 13.07 -27.46 -28.35
N VAL A 3 13.62 -26.35 -28.85
CA VAL A 3 14.65 -25.59 -28.16
C VAL A 3 14.02 -24.88 -26.95
N SER A 4 14.42 -25.30 -25.75
CA SER A 4 14.07 -24.68 -24.49
C SER A 4 14.75 -23.30 -24.42
N MET A 5 13.98 -22.21 -24.43
CA MET A 5 14.51 -20.86 -24.21
C MET A 5 14.88 -20.71 -22.73
N SER A 6 16.18 -20.70 -22.45
CA SER A 6 16.73 -20.32 -21.15
C SER A 6 16.38 -18.85 -20.85
N SER A 7 15.60 -18.60 -19.80
CA SER A 7 15.37 -17.24 -19.32
C SER A 7 16.65 -16.73 -18.65
N SER A 8 17.43 -15.94 -19.39
CA SER A 8 18.60 -15.26 -18.84
C SER A 8 18.13 -14.19 -17.84
N SER A 9 18.12 -14.56 -16.56
CA SER A 9 17.90 -13.64 -15.45
C SER A 9 19.03 -12.59 -15.46
N ARG A 10 18.71 -11.39 -15.94
CA ARG A 10 19.66 -10.27 -16.01
C ARG A 10 20.18 -9.97 -14.58
N PRO A 11 21.50 -9.87 -14.37
CA PRO A 11 22.06 -9.70 -13.02
C PRO A 11 21.46 -8.46 -12.37
N ARG A 12 20.90 -8.64 -11.16
CA ARG A 12 20.28 -7.56 -10.39
C ARG A 12 21.34 -6.54 -9.99
N ARG A 13 21.23 -5.28 -10.48
CA ARG A 13 22.06 -4.15 -10.00
C ARG A 13 21.91 -4.08 -8.47
N LYS A 14 23.04 -4.10 -7.77
CA LYS A 14 23.08 -3.89 -6.31
C LYS A 14 23.28 -2.40 -6.06
N PHE A 15 22.47 -1.84 -5.17
CA PHE A 15 22.57 -0.47 -4.70
C PHE A 15 22.94 -0.47 -3.21
N THR A 16 23.79 0.46 -2.79
CA THR A 16 24.20 0.61 -1.39
C THR A 16 23.02 1.08 -0.53
N ALA A 17 23.09 0.85 0.78
CA ALA A 17 22.07 1.32 1.70
C ALA A 17 21.97 2.86 1.70
N GLU A 18 23.12 3.55 1.67
CA GLU A 18 23.16 5.02 1.62
C GLU A 18 22.48 5.56 0.36
N PHE A 19 22.75 4.96 -0.82
CA PHE A 19 22.13 5.38 -2.06
C PHE A 19 20.60 5.22 -2.03
N LYS A 20 20.10 4.12 -1.45
CA LYS A 20 18.66 3.92 -1.30
C LYS A 20 18.04 4.96 -0.36
N ALA A 21 18.70 5.27 0.75
CA ALA A 21 18.23 6.26 1.72
C ALA A 21 18.17 7.66 1.10
N GLU A 22 19.21 8.06 0.36
CA GLU A 22 19.26 9.34 -0.35
C GLU A 22 18.17 9.42 -1.44
N ALA A 23 17.97 8.34 -2.20
CA ALA A 23 16.92 8.27 -3.21
C ALA A 23 15.52 8.39 -2.59
N VAL A 24 15.26 7.77 -1.44
CA VAL A 24 14.00 7.92 -0.71
C VAL A 24 13.82 9.37 -0.22
N ALA A 25 14.85 9.97 0.38
CA ALA A 25 14.81 11.37 0.83
C ALA A 25 14.52 12.35 -0.32
N MET A 26 15.06 12.09 -1.52
CA MET A 26 14.77 12.88 -2.71
C MET A 26 13.30 12.74 -3.17
N VAL A 27 12.72 11.55 -3.04
CA VAL A 27 11.29 11.34 -3.31
C VAL A 27 10.42 12.12 -2.31
N GLU A 28 10.79 12.14 -1.03
CA GLU A 28 10.07 12.89 -0.02
C GLU A 28 10.17 14.40 -0.25
N ALA A 29 11.36 14.91 -0.54
CA ALA A 29 11.60 16.32 -0.86
C ALA A 29 10.87 16.78 -2.14
N SER A 30 10.63 15.86 -3.09
CA SER A 30 9.88 16.14 -4.33
C SER A 30 8.36 15.98 -4.18
N GLY A 31 7.85 15.73 -2.98
CA GLY A 31 6.42 15.55 -2.74
C GLY A 31 5.87 14.22 -3.25
N GLY A 32 6.69 13.17 -3.32
CA GLY A 32 6.28 11.83 -3.72
C GLY A 32 6.38 11.53 -5.22
N GLN A 33 7.12 12.34 -5.99
CA GLN A 33 7.26 12.16 -7.44
C GLN A 33 8.25 11.05 -7.81
N ILE A 34 7.90 9.80 -7.51
CA ILE A 34 8.75 8.60 -7.72
C ILE A 34 9.26 8.52 -9.17
N ALA A 35 8.39 8.69 -10.16
CA ALA A 35 8.76 8.56 -11.57
C ALA A 35 9.70 9.68 -12.05
N LYS A 36 9.68 10.85 -11.40
CA LYS A 36 10.60 11.94 -11.73
C LYS A 36 11.99 11.62 -11.19
N VAL A 37 12.06 11.28 -9.89
CA VAL A 37 13.31 10.95 -9.20
C VAL A 37 13.97 9.69 -9.78
N ALA A 38 13.18 8.69 -10.15
CA ALA A 38 13.69 7.46 -10.77
C ALA A 38 14.40 7.75 -12.12
N ARG A 39 13.85 8.65 -12.93
CA ARG A 39 14.49 9.10 -14.19
C ARG A 39 15.77 9.87 -13.92
N GLU A 40 15.78 10.77 -12.94
CA GLU A 40 16.97 11.55 -12.55
C GLU A 40 18.11 10.65 -12.05
N LEU A 41 17.78 9.61 -11.28
CA LEU A 41 18.75 8.66 -10.72
C LEU A 41 19.07 7.48 -11.67
N ASN A 42 18.44 7.41 -12.84
CA ASN A 42 18.53 6.30 -13.79
C ASN A 42 18.30 4.92 -13.13
N VAL A 43 17.26 4.87 -12.31
CA VAL A 43 16.77 3.69 -11.58
C VAL A 43 15.37 3.35 -12.08
N HIS A 44 14.98 2.09 -12.02
CA HIS A 44 13.63 1.70 -12.38
C HIS A 44 12.62 2.20 -11.34
N ASP A 45 11.53 2.84 -11.78
CA ASP A 45 10.48 3.41 -10.93
C ASP A 45 9.95 2.41 -9.88
N SER A 46 9.77 1.14 -10.27
CA SER A 46 9.32 0.11 -9.33
C SER A 46 10.33 -0.21 -8.23
N SER A 47 11.63 -0.09 -8.51
CA SER A 47 12.67 -0.31 -7.50
C SER A 47 12.68 0.82 -6.49
N LEU A 48 12.59 2.07 -6.97
CA LEU A 48 12.52 3.25 -6.12
C LEU A 48 11.23 3.25 -5.27
N GLY A 49 10.08 2.93 -5.88
CA GLY A 49 8.82 2.79 -5.16
C GLY A 49 8.88 1.72 -4.07
N ASN A 50 9.55 0.59 -4.33
CA ASN A 50 9.76 -0.44 -3.31
C ASN A 50 10.63 0.06 -2.15
N TRP A 51 11.68 0.85 -2.41
CA TRP A 51 12.52 1.41 -1.35
C TRP A 51 11.77 2.44 -0.50
N VAL A 52 10.96 3.30 -1.12
CA VAL A 52 10.12 4.27 -0.40
C VAL A 52 9.09 3.55 0.48
N ARG A 53 8.45 2.49 -0.05
CA ARG A 53 7.53 1.66 0.75
C ARG A 53 8.25 1.01 1.93
N GLN A 54 9.41 0.40 1.69
CA GLN A 54 10.19 -0.24 2.74
C GLN A 54 10.64 0.76 3.80
N ALA A 55 11.10 1.96 3.40
CA ALA A 55 11.50 3.01 4.33
C ALA A 55 10.33 3.51 5.19
N ARG A 56 9.11 3.61 4.62
CA ARG A 56 7.91 3.93 5.38
C ARG A 56 7.53 2.83 6.37
N GLU A 57 7.57 1.58 5.94
CA GLU A 57 7.31 0.43 6.82
C GLU A 57 8.34 0.35 7.95
N GLU A 58 9.60 0.70 7.69
CA GLU A 58 10.68 0.72 8.68
C GLU A 58 10.58 1.92 9.62
N ALA A 59 10.11 3.08 9.14
CA ALA A 59 9.84 4.26 9.95
C ALA A 59 8.59 4.11 10.84
N GLU A 60 7.53 3.48 10.33
CA GLU A 60 6.34 3.14 11.12
C GLU A 60 6.60 1.98 12.09
N GLY A 61 7.65 1.18 11.84
CA GLY A 61 7.99 0.02 12.65
C GLY A 61 6.94 -1.09 12.57
N ALA A 62 7.27 -2.27 13.10
CA ALA A 62 6.25 -3.28 13.33
C ALA A 62 5.38 -2.82 14.53
N PRO A 63 4.05 -2.76 14.40
CA PRO A 63 3.19 -2.33 15.51
C PRO A 63 3.46 -3.23 16.71
N THR A 64 3.60 -2.60 17.88
CA THR A 64 3.78 -3.26 19.17
C THR A 64 2.61 -4.21 19.48
N ALA A 65 2.76 -5.06 20.50
CA ALA A 65 1.67 -5.94 20.92
C ALA A 65 0.41 -5.15 21.35
N GLU A 66 0.61 -3.98 21.92
CA GLU A 66 -0.43 -3.05 22.37
C GLU A 66 -1.13 -2.40 21.17
N GLU A 67 -0.37 -1.84 20.22
CA GLU A 67 -0.94 -1.29 18.99
C GLU A 67 -1.69 -2.36 18.17
N ARG A 68 -1.19 -3.60 18.15
CA ARG A 68 -1.92 -4.72 17.52
C ARG A 68 -3.22 -5.05 18.25
N ALA A 69 -3.27 -4.94 19.57
CA ALA A 69 -4.48 -5.16 20.34
C ALA A 69 -5.49 -4.04 20.05
N GLU A 70 -5.02 -2.79 20.04
CA GLU A 70 -5.85 -1.62 19.72
C GLU A 70 -6.39 -1.68 18.29
N ILE A 71 -5.58 -2.05 17.30
CA ILE A 71 -6.02 -2.29 15.92
C ILE A 71 -7.15 -3.34 15.87
N ARG A 72 -7.06 -4.41 16.67
CA ARG A 72 -8.12 -5.43 16.71
C ARG A 72 -9.41 -4.89 17.31
N GLU A 73 -9.32 -4.13 18.40
CA GLU A 73 -10.51 -3.53 19.02
C GLU A 73 -11.14 -2.48 18.08
N LEU A 74 -10.33 -1.61 17.47
CA LEU A 74 -10.81 -0.63 16.49
C LEU A 74 -11.49 -1.30 15.29
N ARG A 75 -10.96 -2.43 14.80
CA ARG A 75 -11.61 -3.19 13.71
C ARG A 75 -12.94 -3.80 14.14
N ARG A 76 -13.05 -4.30 15.36
CA ARG A 76 -14.32 -4.82 15.91
C ARG A 76 -15.35 -3.72 16.04
N GLU A 77 -14.94 -2.57 16.55
CA GLU A 77 -15.81 -1.42 16.69
C GLU A 77 -16.29 -0.90 15.33
N LEU A 78 -15.39 -0.85 14.35
CA LEU A 78 -15.74 -0.46 12.99
C LEU A 78 -16.74 -1.43 12.35
N ASP A 79 -16.61 -2.75 12.55
CA ASP A 79 -17.59 -3.75 12.11
C ASP A 79 -18.95 -3.55 12.80
N ARG A 80 -18.95 -3.30 14.11
CA ARG A 80 -20.17 -3.01 14.89
C ARG A 80 -20.90 -1.79 14.35
N VAL A 81 -20.20 -0.66 14.25
CA VAL A 81 -20.76 0.61 13.77
C VAL A 81 -21.24 0.49 12.31
N THR A 82 -20.49 -0.23 11.47
CA THR A 82 -20.89 -0.49 10.07
C THR A 82 -22.18 -1.29 10.02
N ARG A 83 -22.30 -2.34 10.85
CA ARG A 83 -23.53 -3.14 10.93
C ARG A 83 -24.73 -2.35 11.44
N GLU A 84 -24.54 -1.54 12.47
CA GLU A 84 -25.59 -0.65 13.00
C GLU A 84 -26.08 0.32 11.92
N ARG A 85 -25.15 0.98 11.21
CA ARG A 85 -25.48 1.86 10.09
C ARG A 85 -26.23 1.11 8.99
N ASP A 86 -25.81 -0.10 8.64
CA ASP A 86 -26.45 -0.88 7.58
C ASP A 86 -27.86 -1.32 7.96
N ILE A 87 -28.10 -1.67 9.23
CA ILE A 87 -29.45 -1.97 9.74
C ILE A 87 -30.34 -0.73 9.64
N LEU A 88 -29.83 0.42 10.10
CA LEU A 88 -30.56 1.69 10.01
C LEU A 88 -30.83 2.07 8.56
N GLY A 89 -29.84 1.93 7.67
CA GLY A 89 -30.00 2.17 6.23
C GLY A 89 -31.06 1.27 5.60
N LYS A 90 -31.08 -0.03 5.94
CA LYS A 90 -32.11 -0.97 5.48
C LYS A 90 -33.50 -0.62 6.01
N ALA A 91 -33.60 -0.21 7.28
CA ALA A 91 -34.86 0.24 7.85
C ALA A 91 -35.38 1.49 7.14
N VAL A 92 -34.53 2.51 6.95
CA VAL A 92 -34.87 3.73 6.21
C VAL A 92 -35.29 3.41 4.77
N ALA A 93 -34.57 2.53 4.06
CA ALA A 93 -34.94 2.11 2.71
C ALA A 93 -36.29 1.38 2.66
N TYR A 94 -36.56 0.53 3.65
CA TYR A 94 -37.85 -0.16 3.80
C TYR A 94 -39.00 0.84 4.05
N PHE A 95 -38.80 1.82 4.94
CA PHE A 95 -39.83 2.80 5.30
C PHE A 95 -40.01 3.94 4.28
N SER A 96 -39.00 4.21 3.43
CA SER A 96 -39.06 5.24 2.38
C SER A 96 -39.55 4.73 1.02
N GLY A 97 -39.85 3.42 0.90
CA GLY A 97 -40.34 2.83 -0.35
C GLY A 97 -39.29 2.74 -1.47
N SER A 98 -38.03 3.10 -1.19
CA SER A 98 -36.93 2.97 -2.14
C SER A 98 -36.42 1.53 -2.16
N HIS A 99 -37.14 0.64 -2.86
CA HIS A 99 -36.64 -0.70 -3.15
C HIS A 99 -35.43 -0.57 -4.11
N PRO A 100 -34.22 -1.04 -3.74
CA PRO A 100 -33.13 -1.08 -4.69
C PRO A 100 -33.50 -2.04 -5.83
N LYS A 101 -33.61 -1.53 -7.06
CA LYS A 101 -33.75 -2.37 -8.24
C LYS A 101 -32.40 -3.03 -8.51
N ASN A 102 -32.32 -4.31 -8.20
CA ASN A 102 -31.16 -5.14 -8.53
C ASN A 102 -31.09 -5.27 -10.06
N VAL A 103 -29.98 -4.84 -10.67
CA VAL A 103 -29.55 -5.16 -12.05
C VAL A 103 -28.30 -6.02 -11.93
#